data_AF-A0A7J7SNH2-F1
#
_entry.id   AF-A0A7J7SNH2-F1
#
_cell.length_a   1.000
_cell.length_b   1.000
_cell.length_c   1.000
_cell.angle_alpha   90.00
_cell.angle_beta   90.00
_cell.angle_gamma   90.00
#
_symmetry.space_group_name_H-M   'P 1'
#
loop_
_entity.id
_entity.type
_entity.pdbx_description
1 polymer ?
#
loop_
_entity_poly.entity_id
_entity_poly.type
_entity_poly.pdbx_seq_one_letter_code
_entity_poly.pdbx_strand_id
1 'polypeptide(L)'
;MKNVFQEIMTKNFPEIEKKKPTQIQDARRVPSKMNPRRQMPKHIIIKLANNNDKVRILKAARERQKVTYKGTPIRLATDFSTETYKARREWDEIYKVMQRKGLNPRILYPARLSIKIEGKIRSFTDKKKTEGIYLHQTSNARNAKGSTVKINRK
;
A
#
# COMPACT_ATOMS: atom_id res chain seq x y z
N MET A 1 -14.98 -6.89 20.41
CA MET A 1 -13.99 -6.87 19.30
C MET A 1 -12.68 -6.17 19.66
N LYS A 2 -12.68 -5.18 20.57
CA LYS A 2 -11.46 -4.45 20.98
C LYS A 2 -10.33 -5.39 21.44
N ASN A 3 -10.66 -6.43 22.20
CA ASN A 3 -9.69 -7.41 22.72
C ASN A 3 -8.96 -8.19 21.60
N VAL A 4 -9.64 -8.52 20.50
CA VAL A 4 -9.03 -9.24 19.36
C VAL A 4 -7.93 -8.41 18.71
N PHE A 5 -8.17 -7.11 18.54
CA PHE A 5 -7.17 -6.22 17.96
C PHE A 5 -5.97 -6.04 18.89
N GLN A 6 -6.21 -5.89 20.19
CA GLN A 6 -5.12 -5.82 21.18
C GLN A 6 -4.26 -7.08 21.15
N GLU A 7 -4.86 -8.27 21.07
CA GLU A 7 -4.11 -9.54 20.94
C GLU A 7 -3.23 -9.55 19.67
N ILE A 8 -3.78 -9.09 18.54
CA ILE A 8 -3.02 -8.95 17.29
C ILE A 8 -1.86 -7.97 17.47
N MET A 9 -2.09 -6.82 18.12
CA MET A 9 -1.09 -5.78 18.32
C MET A 9 0.03 -6.25 19.24
N THR A 10 -0.28 -6.85 20.39
CA THR A 10 0.72 -7.38 21.32
C THR A 10 1.56 -8.47 20.69
N LYS A 11 0.94 -9.38 19.93
CA LYS A 11 1.64 -10.50 19.28
C LYS A 11 2.51 -10.06 18.10
N ASN A 12 2.01 -9.15 17.25
CA ASN A 12 2.66 -8.82 15.98
C ASN A 12 3.40 -7.48 16.00
N PHE A 13 3.14 -6.59 16.95
CA PHE A 13 3.74 -5.25 17.00
C PHE A 13 4.06 -4.81 18.44
N PRO A 14 4.82 -5.61 19.22
CA PRO A 14 5.09 -5.32 20.62
C PRO A 14 5.83 -3.98 20.81
N GLU A 15 6.67 -3.58 19.86
CA GLU A 15 7.38 -2.30 19.91
C GLU A 15 6.45 -1.08 19.81
N ILE A 16 5.35 -1.21 19.05
CA ILE A 16 4.37 -0.12 18.90
C ILE A 16 3.60 0.04 20.21
N GLU A 17 3.11 -1.08 20.76
CA GLU A 17 2.36 -1.10 22.02
C GLU A 17 3.21 -0.63 23.20
N LYS A 18 4.48 -1.04 23.29
CA LYS A 18 5.41 -0.58 24.34
C LYS A 18 5.64 0.93 24.33
N LYS A 19 5.77 1.55 23.15
CA LYS A 19 6.02 3.00 23.03
C LYS A 19 4.79 3.82 23.38
N LYS A 20 3.63 3.43 22.84
CA LYS A 20 2.36 4.10 23.10
C LYS A 20 1.21 3.13 22.82
N PRO A 21 0.38 2.80 23.82
CA PRO A 21 -0.72 1.87 23.62
C PRO A 21 -1.75 2.45 22.65
N THR A 22 -2.27 1.59 21.77
CA THR A 22 -3.20 2.02 20.72
C THR A 22 -4.59 2.28 21.31
N GLN A 23 -5.11 3.51 21.18
CA GLN A 23 -6.46 3.84 21.62
C GLN A 23 -7.51 3.51 20.55
N ILE A 24 -8.46 2.64 20.91
CA ILE A 24 -9.55 2.18 20.03
C ILE A 24 -10.85 2.88 20.40
N GLN A 25 -11.38 3.69 19.47
CA GLN A 25 -12.70 4.31 19.62
C GLN A 25 -13.80 3.25 19.42
N ASP A 26 -13.80 2.59 18.27
CA ASP A 26 -14.83 1.63 17.87
C ASP A 26 -14.22 0.41 17.17
N ALA A 27 -14.88 -0.73 17.28
CA ALA A 27 -14.50 -1.96 16.59
C ALA A 27 -15.74 -2.80 16.30
N ARG A 28 -16.07 -2.97 15.02
CA ARG A 28 -17.30 -3.64 14.57
C ARG A 28 -17.05 -4.57 13.40
N ARG A 29 -17.89 -5.60 13.27
CA ARG A 29 -17.92 -6.48 12.09
C ARG A 29 -18.83 -5.90 11.02
N VAL A 30 -18.42 -6.01 9.75
CA VAL A 30 -19.19 -5.49 8.62
C VAL A 30 -19.41 -6.60 7.59
N PRO A 31 -20.65 -6.76 7.08
CA PRO A 31 -21.88 -6.07 7.51
C PRO A 31 -22.36 -6.55 8.89
N SER A 32 -23.09 -5.69 9.61
CA SER A 32 -23.58 -6.01 10.96
C SER A 32 -24.45 -7.28 10.96
N LYS A 33 -25.44 -7.33 10.05
CA LYS A 33 -26.34 -8.49 9.87
C LYS A 33 -25.58 -9.73 9.39
N MET A 34 -25.84 -10.89 10.00
CA MET A 34 -25.24 -12.16 9.61
C MET A 34 -26.05 -12.79 8.48
N ASN A 35 -25.38 -13.14 7.38
CA ASN A 35 -25.96 -13.97 6.34
C ASN A 35 -25.58 -15.43 6.64
N PRO A 36 -26.54 -16.31 6.99
CA PRO A 36 -26.26 -17.70 7.34
C PRO A 36 -25.58 -18.48 6.21
N ARG A 37 -25.82 -18.10 4.94
CA ARG A 37 -25.23 -18.77 3.76
C ARG A 37 -23.76 -18.42 3.53
N ARG A 38 -23.22 -17.41 4.23
CA ARG A 38 -21.83 -16.95 4.04
C ARG A 38 -20.90 -17.70 4.99
N GLN A 39 -20.13 -18.65 4.44
CA GLN A 39 -19.14 -19.43 5.22
C GLN A 39 -17.86 -18.64 5.55
N MET A 40 -17.53 -17.60 4.76
CA MET A 40 -16.31 -16.81 4.98
C MET A 40 -16.41 -15.89 6.21
N PRO A 41 -15.32 -15.74 6.99
CA PRO A 41 -15.25 -14.74 8.07
C PRO A 41 -15.55 -13.32 7.58
N LYS A 42 -16.26 -12.55 8.41
CA LYS A 42 -16.54 -11.13 8.14
C LYS A 42 -15.33 -10.24 8.39
N HIS A 43 -15.24 -9.15 7.65
CA HIS A 43 -14.26 -8.10 7.94
C HIS A 43 -14.56 -7.40 9.26
N ILE A 44 -13.51 -6.99 9.96
CA ILE A 44 -13.57 -6.17 11.17
C ILE A 44 -13.05 -4.78 10.80
N ILE A 45 -13.87 -3.75 11.01
CA ILE A 45 -13.46 -2.36 10.88
C ILE A 45 -13.15 -1.83 12.28
N ILE A 46 -11.99 -1.20 12.41
CA ILE A 46 -11.48 -0.67 13.67
C ILE A 46 -11.25 0.82 13.48
N LYS A 47 -11.94 1.63 14.30
CA LYS A 47 -11.75 3.06 14.37
C LYS A 47 -10.77 3.38 15.50
N LEU A 48 -9.59 3.82 15.11
CA LEU A 48 -8.56 4.28 16.04
C LEU A 48 -8.80 5.75 16.40
N ALA A 49 -8.36 6.15 17.60
CA ALA A 49 -8.49 7.54 18.03
C ALA A 49 -7.59 8.49 17.22
N ASN A 50 -6.38 8.06 16.90
CA ASN A 50 -5.40 8.87 16.17
C ASN A 50 -5.14 8.29 14.78
N ASN A 51 -5.14 9.14 13.75
CA ASN A 51 -4.75 8.75 12.40
C ASN A 51 -3.25 8.38 12.30
N ASN A 52 -2.40 9.00 13.13
CA ASN A 52 -0.97 8.66 13.15
C ASN A 52 -0.73 7.21 13.58
N ASP A 53 -1.51 6.70 14.54
CA ASP A 53 -1.45 5.30 14.96
C ASP A 53 -1.86 4.36 13.82
N LYS A 54 -2.94 4.70 13.10
CA LYS A 54 -3.36 3.97 11.89
C LYS A 54 -2.24 3.88 10.86
N VAL A 55 -1.58 4.99 10.53
CA VAL A 55 -0.50 5.02 9.54
C VAL A 55 0.70 4.19 9.99
N ARG A 56 1.08 4.32 11.27
CA ARG A 56 2.21 3.59 11.87
C ARG A 56 1.99 2.08 11.86
N ILE A 57 0.82 1.62 12.28
CA ILE A 57 0.47 0.19 12.33
C ILE A 57 0.46 -0.40 10.91
N LEU A 58 -0.15 0.30 9.95
CA LEU A 58 -0.19 -0.17 8.56
C LEU A 58 1.19 -0.18 7.89
N LYS A 59 2.08 0.74 8.25
CA LYS A 59 3.48 0.73 7.80
C LYS A 59 4.19 -0.51 8.34
N ALA A 60 4.13 -0.74 9.65
CA ALA A 60 4.75 -1.90 10.29
C ALA A 60 4.19 -3.23 9.75
N ALA A 61 2.88 -3.30 9.47
CA ALA A 61 2.26 -4.48 8.88
C ALA A 61 2.80 -4.80 7.47
N ARG A 62 3.08 -3.77 6.66
CA ARG A 62 3.69 -3.94 5.33
C ARG A 62 5.14 -4.39 5.41
N GLU A 63 5.91 -3.80 6.33
CA GLU A 63 7.33 -4.13 6.55
C GLU A 63 7.50 -5.56 7.06
N ARG A 64 6.64 -5.99 8.00
CA ARG A 64 6.67 -7.35 8.55
C ARG A 64 6.20 -8.42 7.56
N GLN A 65 5.39 -8.05 6.56
CA GLN A 65 4.76 -8.90 5.53
C GLN A 65 3.78 -9.98 6.04
N LYS A 66 4.07 -10.65 7.16
CA LYS A 66 3.24 -11.70 7.77
C LYS A 66 2.71 -11.27 9.13
N VAL A 67 1.42 -10.96 9.18
CA VAL A 67 0.67 -10.71 10.42
C VAL A 67 -0.20 -11.92 10.70
N THR A 68 -0.25 -12.39 11.95
CA THR A 68 -1.01 -13.60 12.32
C THR A 68 -1.94 -13.36 13.50
N TYR A 69 -3.06 -14.06 13.53
CA TYR A 69 -3.98 -14.13 14.66
C TYR A 69 -4.29 -15.59 14.93
N LYS A 70 -4.01 -16.07 16.15
CA LYS A 70 -4.17 -17.48 16.55
C LYS A 70 -3.58 -18.49 15.55
N GLY A 71 -2.42 -18.17 14.96
CA GLY A 71 -1.74 -19.03 13.98
C GLY A 71 -2.17 -18.78 12.53
N THR A 72 -3.33 -18.18 12.30
CA THR A 72 -3.84 -17.89 10.95
C THR A 72 -3.27 -16.58 10.42
N PRO A 73 -2.73 -16.55 9.18
CA PRO A 73 -2.29 -15.30 8.56
C PRO A 73 -3.48 -14.38 8.31
N ILE A 74 -3.30 -13.10 8.61
CA ILE A 74 -4.32 -12.05 8.43
C ILE A 74 -3.74 -10.87 7.66
N ARG A 75 -4.61 -10.12 6.99
CA ARG A 75 -4.24 -8.91 6.25
C ARG A 75 -4.82 -7.68 6.93
N LEU A 76 -3.95 -6.73 7.25
CA LEU A 76 -4.35 -5.40 7.69
C LEU A 76 -4.32 -4.45 6.49
N ALA A 77 -5.43 -3.75 6.25
CA ALA A 77 -5.57 -2.80 5.16
C ALA A 77 -6.33 -1.55 5.61
N THR A 78 -6.14 -0.46 4.89
CA THR A 78 -6.93 0.77 5.06
C THR A 78 -8.35 0.55 4.57
N ASP A 79 -9.33 1.00 5.34
CA ASP A 79 -10.69 1.20 4.86
C ASP A 79 -10.75 2.46 3.98
N PHE A 80 -11.30 2.33 2.78
CA PHE A 80 -11.45 3.40 1.78
C PHE A 80 -12.92 3.50 1.36
N SER A 81 -13.36 4.71 0.97
CA SER A 81 -14.65 4.84 0.29
C SER A 81 -14.63 4.08 -1.04
N THR A 82 -15.81 3.68 -1.51
CA THR A 82 -15.98 2.99 -2.80
C THR A 82 -15.38 3.78 -3.96
N GLU A 83 -15.59 5.09 -3.98
CA GLU A 83 -15.01 6.02 -4.96
C GLU A 83 -13.48 6.02 -4.91
N THR A 84 -12.90 6.20 -3.72
CA THR A 84 -11.45 6.20 -3.53
C THR A 84 -10.83 4.86 -3.92
N TYR A 85 -11.52 3.76 -3.59
CA TYR A 85 -11.09 2.41 -3.95
C TYR A 85 -11.07 2.22 -5.46
N LYS A 86 -12.12 2.63 -6.18
CA LYS A 86 -12.18 2.57 -7.65
C LYS A 86 -11.08 3.42 -8.29
N ALA A 87 -10.92 4.68 -7.88
CA ALA A 87 -9.87 5.55 -8.40
C ALA A 87 -8.45 4.98 -8.14
N ARG A 88 -8.24 4.31 -7.00
CA ARG A 88 -6.97 3.61 -6.73
C ARG A 88 -6.74 2.41 -7.64
N ARG A 89 -7.78 1.64 -7.96
CA ARG A 89 -7.70 0.47 -8.84
C ARG A 89 -7.25 0.84 -10.25
N GLU A 90 -7.62 2.03 -10.73
CA GLU A 90 -7.17 2.52 -12.04
C GLU A 90 -5.64 2.68 -12.13
N TRP A 91 -4.98 2.89 -10.99
CA TRP A 91 -3.53 2.99 -10.92
C TRP A 91 -2.82 1.62 -10.88
N ASP A 92 -3.51 0.51 -10.62
CA ASP A 92 -2.86 -0.79 -10.37
C ASP A 92 -2.00 -1.28 -11.55
N GLU A 93 -2.49 -1.14 -12.78
CA GLU A 93 -1.75 -1.54 -13.99
C GLU A 93 -0.50 -0.69 -14.19
N ILE A 94 -0.67 0.63 -14.09
CA ILE A 94 0.38 1.63 -14.24
C ILE A 94 1.45 1.43 -13.15
N TYR A 95 1.02 1.21 -11.91
CA TYR A 95 1.87 0.95 -10.76
C TYR A 95 2.75 -0.30 -10.98
N LYS A 96 2.18 -1.40 -11.49
CA LYS A 96 2.94 -2.61 -11.83
C LYS A 96 3.98 -2.36 -12.93
N VAL A 97 3.64 -1.56 -13.95
CA VAL A 97 4.59 -1.21 -15.02
C VAL A 97 5.76 -0.39 -14.46
N MET A 98 5.49 0.57 -13.58
CA MET A 98 6.54 1.39 -12.95
C MET A 98 7.44 0.64 -12.01
N GLN A 99 6.88 -0.26 -11.21
CA GLN A 99 7.66 -1.11 -10.33
C GLN A 99 8.64 -1.96 -11.15
N ARG A 100 8.19 -2.53 -12.28
CA ARG A 100 9.06 -3.24 -13.23
C ARG A 100 10.15 -2.36 -13.84
N LYS A 101 9.92 -1.06 -13.97
CA LYS A 101 10.89 -0.07 -14.45
C LYS A 101 11.79 0.52 -13.35
N GLY A 102 11.65 0.10 -12.09
CA GLY A 102 12.48 0.59 -10.97
C GLY A 102 12.15 2.01 -10.48
N LEU A 103 10.99 2.58 -10.87
CA LEU A 103 10.63 3.97 -10.56
C LEU A 103 10.09 4.20 -9.13
N ASN A 104 10.01 3.13 -8.31
CA ASN A 104 9.53 3.16 -6.92
C ASN A 104 8.26 4.02 -6.70
N PRO A 105 7.16 3.73 -7.42
CA PRO A 105 5.93 4.51 -7.32
C PRO A 105 5.30 4.42 -5.93
N ARG A 106 4.57 5.47 -5.54
CA ARG A 106 3.81 5.54 -4.28
C ARG A 106 2.38 6.03 -4.56
N ILE A 107 1.38 5.33 -4.03
CA ILE A 107 -0.02 5.77 -4.11
C ILE A 107 -0.41 6.51 -2.83
N LEU A 108 -0.51 7.83 -2.94
CA LEU A 108 -0.89 8.75 -1.86
C LEU A 108 -2.41 8.85 -1.72
N TYR A 109 -2.86 9.23 -0.53
CA TYR A 109 -4.27 9.51 -0.26
C TYR A 109 -4.72 10.82 -0.96
N PRO A 110 -5.95 10.91 -1.49
CA PRO A 110 -6.93 9.82 -1.63
C PRO A 110 -6.57 8.83 -2.74
N ALA A 111 -6.25 9.28 -3.96
CA ALA A 111 -5.89 8.43 -5.10
C ALA A 111 -4.88 9.10 -6.03
N ARG A 112 -3.74 9.54 -5.48
CA ARG A 112 -2.68 10.24 -6.24
C ARG A 112 -1.47 9.33 -6.45
N LEU A 113 -0.93 9.28 -7.66
CA LEU A 113 0.28 8.53 -7.94
C LEU A 113 1.50 9.44 -7.86
N SER A 114 2.51 9.06 -7.07
CA SER A 114 3.72 9.82 -6.85
C SER A 114 4.95 9.02 -7.27
N ILE A 115 5.87 9.67 -7.98
CA ILE A 115 7.08 9.05 -8.55
C ILE A 115 8.25 10.00 -8.38
N LYS A 116 9.42 9.44 -8.09
CA LYS A 116 10.68 10.19 -8.07
C LYS A 116 11.32 10.13 -9.45
N ILE A 117 11.42 11.28 -10.12
CA ILE A 117 12.05 11.44 -11.43
C ILE A 117 13.16 12.47 -11.28
N GLU A 118 14.40 12.12 -11.63
CA GLU A 118 15.56 13.04 -11.60
C GLU A 118 15.71 13.76 -10.23
N GLY A 119 15.52 13.03 -9.13
CA GLY A 119 15.57 13.58 -7.78
C GLY A 119 14.32 14.34 -7.33
N LYS A 120 13.44 14.76 -8.24
CA LYS A 120 12.20 15.50 -7.93
C LYS A 120 11.01 14.56 -7.81
N ILE A 121 10.18 14.77 -6.79
CA ILE A 121 8.93 14.02 -6.60
C ILE A 121 7.82 14.70 -7.39
N ARG A 122 7.26 14.00 -8.38
CA ARG A 122 6.07 14.44 -9.12
C ARG A 122 4.86 13.65 -8.66
N SER A 123 3.70 14.30 -8.58
CA SER A 123 2.44 13.69 -8.13
C SER A 123 1.33 13.95 -9.14
N PHE A 124 0.56 12.91 -9.44
CA PHE A 124 -0.44 12.89 -10.49
C PHE A 124 -1.80 12.49 -9.93
N THR A 125 -2.85 13.16 -10.41
CA THR A 125 -4.27 12.87 -10.10
C THR A 125 -4.96 12.14 -11.23
N ASP A 126 -4.58 12.42 -12.49
CA ASP A 126 -5.28 11.91 -13.67
C ASP A 126 -4.47 10.84 -14.40
N LYS A 127 -5.10 9.69 -14.71
CA LYS A 127 -4.48 8.59 -15.46
C LYS A 127 -3.88 9.06 -16.80
N LYS A 128 -4.65 9.82 -17.60
CA LYS A 128 -4.25 10.26 -18.95
C LYS A 128 -2.96 11.09 -18.96
N LYS A 129 -2.79 11.99 -17.99
CA LYS A 129 -1.58 12.84 -17.89
C LYS A 129 -0.32 12.05 -17.56
N THR A 130 -0.48 10.85 -16.99
CA THR A 130 0.65 10.01 -16.61
C THR A 130 1.19 9.16 -17.74
N GLU A 131 0.33 8.70 -18.65
CA GLU A 131 0.70 7.83 -19.77
C GLU A 131 1.77 8.46 -20.67
N GLY A 132 1.66 9.77 -20.95
CA GLY A 132 2.66 10.50 -21.74
C GLY A 132 4.07 10.49 -21.12
N ILE A 133 4.17 10.61 -19.80
CA ILE A 133 5.47 10.66 -19.10
C ILE A 133 6.17 9.29 -19.12
N TYR A 134 5.42 8.19 -19.09
CA TYR A 134 5.99 6.83 -19.15
C TYR A 134 6.51 6.44 -20.53
N LEU A 135 5.95 7.02 -21.60
CA LEU A 135 6.36 6.75 -22.97
C LEU A 135 7.64 7.54 -23.32
N HIS A 136 7.75 8.81 -22.92
CA HIS A 136 8.94 9.63 -23.17
C HIS A 136 10.22 9.15 -22.46
N GLN A 137 10.12 8.46 -21.32
CA GLN A 137 11.30 7.85 -20.69
C GLN A 137 11.78 6.58 -21.42
N THR A 138 10.94 5.94 -22.26
CA THR A 138 11.32 4.73 -23.02
C THR A 138 12.07 5.00 -24.31
N SER A 139 12.03 6.24 -24.84
CA SER A 139 12.84 6.66 -25.97
C SER A 139 14.26 7.03 -25.54
N ASN A 140 14.44 7.67 -24.37
CA ASN A 140 15.78 8.01 -23.88
C ASN A 140 16.62 6.79 -23.46
N ALA A 141 16.00 5.70 -22.99
CA ALA A 141 16.73 4.48 -22.62
C ALA A 141 17.16 3.62 -23.83
N ARG A 142 16.51 3.78 -25.01
CA ARG A 142 16.93 3.08 -26.25
C ARG A 142 18.14 3.72 -26.91
N ASN A 143 18.34 5.04 -26.72
CA ASN A 143 19.45 5.77 -27.32
C ASN A 143 20.76 5.70 -26.52
N ALA A 144 20.79 5.01 -25.37
CA ALA A 144 22.00 4.82 -24.56
C ALA A 144 22.74 3.49 -24.83
N LYS A 145 22.27 2.66 -25.77
CA LYS A 145 22.93 1.39 -26.18
C LYS A 145 23.81 1.52 -27.42
N GLY A 146 24.35 2.72 -27.66
CA GLY A 146 25.23 3.04 -28.79
C GLY A 146 26.58 3.58 -28.32
N SER A 147 27.29 2.86 -27.44
CA SER A 147 28.71 3.12 -27.16
C SER A 147 29.45 1.80 -26.97
N THR A 148 29.56 1.05 -28.07
CA THR A 148 30.43 -0.12 -28.16
C THR A 148 31.89 0.32 -28.02
N VAL A 149 32.55 -0.05 -26.93
CA VAL A 149 34.02 -0.01 -26.83
C VAL A 149 34.55 -1.32 -27.39
N LYS A 150 35.18 -1.29 -28.56
CA LYS A 150 35.98 -2.42 -29.06
C LYS A 150 37.33 -2.43 -28.35
N ILE A 151 37.65 -3.53 -27.68
CA ILE A 151 39.01 -3.80 -27.19
C ILE A 151 39.65 -4.76 -28.20
N ASN A 152 40.64 -4.31 -28.96
CA ASN A 152 41.49 -5.19 -29.76
C ASN A 152 42.64 -5.70 -28.89
N ARG A 153 42.86 -7.01 -28.87
CA ARG A 153 44.11 -7.62 -28.42
C ARG A 153 44.95 -7.98 -29.63
N LYS A 154 46.16 -7.42 -29.72
CA LYS A 154 47.36 -8.13 -30.16
C LYS A 154 48.53 -7.56 -29.36
#